data_AF-A0A371CXN8-F1
#
_entry.id   AF-A0A371CXN8-F1
#
_cell.length_a   1.000
_cell.length_b   1.000
_cell.length_c   1.000
_cell.angle_alpha   90.00
_cell.angle_beta   90.00
_cell.angle_gamma   90.00
#
_symmetry.space_group_name_H-M   'P 1'
#
loop_
_entity.id
_entity.type
_entity.pdbx_description
1 polymer ?
#
loop_
_entity_poly.entity_id
_entity_poly.type
_entity_poly.pdbx_seq_one_letter_code
_entity_poly.pdbx_strand_id
1 'polypeptide(L)'
;MATRKGGRPREWHREFFEDHPGLSANELSSKSLDGKPIVYCKECLARNLVQERESNELEVQRGQRVTVRDDQSIKAELFTRDMQREGYRYRTPETKSRLRRHFGQPAEASGAQERVASEESASEDDMETETPSSEVPTVLSGEFRDAFRHLPDDEDTDLQPAEIYAGAMPSSRISYHVPIRDLFDFNSTSWIRRISKYASQGLDRELELYELLDFDAEGDDDMDMQDVAEDILYN
;
A
#
# COMPACT_ATOMS: atom_id res chain seq x y z
N MET A 1 39.74 16.13 -24.73
CA MET A 1 38.60 15.20 -24.84
C MET A 1 38.64 14.24 -23.66
N ALA A 2 37.85 14.50 -22.62
CA ALA A 2 37.79 13.67 -21.41
C ALA A 2 36.48 12.85 -21.44
N THR A 3 36.60 11.54 -21.63
CA THR A 3 35.47 10.62 -21.51
C THR A 3 35.16 10.42 -20.02
N ARG A 4 34.10 11.06 -19.53
CA ARG A 4 33.53 10.72 -18.21
C ARG A 4 33.00 9.28 -18.31
N LYS A 5 33.78 8.32 -17.84
CA LYS A 5 33.32 6.95 -17.60
C LYS A 5 32.16 7.04 -16.59
N GLY A 6 30.94 6.83 -17.05
CA GLY A 6 29.76 6.73 -16.20
C GLY A 6 29.99 5.64 -15.15
N GLY A 7 30.22 6.08 -13.91
CA GLY A 7 30.21 5.20 -12.74
C GLY A 7 28.89 4.45 -12.72
N ARG A 8 28.96 3.13 -12.56
CA ARG A 8 27.84 2.22 -12.78
C ARG A 8 26.72 2.60 -11.81
N PRO A 9 25.50 2.96 -12.29
CA PRO A 9 24.36 3.35 -11.44
C PRO A 9 23.88 2.30 -10.42
N ARG A 10 24.61 1.19 -10.24
CA ARG A 10 24.22 0.04 -9.40
C ARG A 10 25.14 -0.18 -8.19
N GLU A 11 26.25 0.56 -8.05
CA GLU A 11 27.15 0.37 -6.91
C GLU A 11 26.49 0.85 -5.61
N TRP A 12 25.92 2.06 -5.61
CA TRP A 12 25.15 2.57 -4.46
C TRP A 12 23.99 1.63 -4.08
N HIS A 13 23.28 1.07 -5.07
CA HIS A 13 22.17 0.17 -4.82
C HIS A 13 22.62 -1.07 -4.04
N ARG A 14 23.75 -1.69 -4.44
CA ARG A 14 24.29 -2.88 -3.76
C ARG A 14 24.88 -2.57 -2.39
N GLU A 15 25.17 -1.30 -2.10
CA GLU A 15 25.63 -0.87 -0.79
C GLU A 15 24.50 -0.89 0.23
N PHE A 16 23.31 -0.40 -0.13
CA PHE A 16 22.18 -0.24 0.79
C PHE A 16 21.11 -1.32 0.67
N PHE A 17 21.01 -1.97 -0.49
CA PHE A 17 19.96 -2.94 -0.79
C PHE A 17 20.52 -4.31 -1.09
N GLU A 18 19.70 -5.32 -0.82
CA GLU A 18 20.00 -6.71 -1.06
C GLU A 18 18.97 -7.31 -2.02
N ASP A 19 19.48 -7.88 -3.10
CA ASP A 19 18.67 -8.50 -4.14
C ASP A 19 18.17 -9.88 -3.70
N HIS A 20 17.05 -10.31 -4.27
CA HIS A 20 16.48 -11.62 -4.04
C HIS A 20 17.49 -12.74 -4.36
N PRO A 21 17.73 -13.71 -3.44
CA PRO A 21 18.79 -14.72 -3.59
C PRO A 21 18.60 -15.65 -4.79
N GLY A 22 17.35 -15.85 -5.24
CA GLY A 22 17.01 -16.64 -6.42
C GLY A 22 16.90 -15.89 -7.75
N LEU A 23 17.15 -14.57 -7.79
CA LEU A 23 17.14 -13.81 -9.04
C LEU A 23 18.59 -13.66 -9.53
N SER A 24 19.04 -14.59 -10.37
CA SER A 24 20.24 -14.36 -11.14
C SER A 24 20.06 -13.13 -12.02
N ALA A 25 21.13 -12.38 -12.32
CA ALA A 25 21.05 -11.14 -13.09
C ALA A 25 20.35 -11.30 -14.47
N ASN A 26 20.27 -12.53 -14.99
CA ASN A 26 19.62 -12.87 -16.25
C ASN A 26 18.13 -13.26 -16.10
N GLU A 27 17.65 -13.63 -14.90
CA GLU A 27 16.27 -14.09 -14.68
C GLU A 27 15.34 -13.02 -14.08
N LEU A 28 15.88 -11.83 -13.82
CA LEU A 28 15.13 -10.67 -13.33
C LEU A 28 13.93 -10.28 -14.20
N SER A 29 13.90 -10.69 -15.47
CA SER A 29 12.86 -10.31 -16.42
C SER A 29 11.58 -11.14 -16.33
N SER A 30 11.58 -12.34 -15.72
CA SER A 30 10.45 -13.28 -15.84
C SER A 30 9.70 -13.57 -14.54
N LYS A 31 10.21 -13.14 -13.38
CA LYS A 31 9.61 -13.46 -12.07
C LYS A 31 9.20 -12.24 -11.23
N SER A 32 9.29 -11.03 -11.76
CA SER A 32 8.80 -9.85 -11.07
C SER A 32 7.40 -9.46 -11.54
N LEU A 33 6.52 -9.12 -10.59
CA LEU A 33 5.14 -8.68 -10.82
C LEU A 33 5.03 -7.42 -11.72
N ASP A 34 6.11 -6.64 -11.90
CA ASP A 34 6.18 -5.46 -12.79
C ASP A 34 7.55 -5.35 -13.51
N GLY A 35 8.31 -6.44 -13.57
CA GLY A 35 9.70 -6.41 -14.05
C GLY A 35 10.70 -5.71 -13.11
N LYS A 36 10.26 -5.21 -11.95
CA LYS A 36 11.11 -4.62 -10.91
C LYS A 36 11.50 -5.66 -9.84
N PRO A 37 12.78 -5.95 -9.59
CA PRO A 37 13.16 -6.86 -8.53
C PRO A 37 12.64 -6.38 -7.16
N ILE A 38 12.15 -7.33 -6.36
CA ILE A 38 11.94 -7.09 -4.93
C ILE A 38 13.32 -7.01 -4.29
N VAL A 39 13.55 -5.90 -3.61
CA VAL A 39 14.81 -5.57 -2.93
C VAL A 39 14.50 -5.24 -1.49
N TYR A 40 15.35 -5.68 -0.58
CA TYR A 40 15.28 -5.26 0.81
C TYR A 40 16.37 -4.25 1.10
N CYS A 41 16.06 -3.21 1.87
CA CYS A 41 17.10 -2.47 2.57
C CYS A 41 17.85 -3.42 3.53
N LYS A 42 19.18 -3.39 3.53
CA LYS A 42 20.01 -4.29 4.36
C LYS A 42 19.70 -4.18 5.85
N GLU A 43 19.46 -2.97 6.34
CA GLU A 43 19.09 -2.76 7.75
C GLU A 43 17.74 -3.38 8.09
N CYS A 44 16.74 -3.20 7.20
CA CYS A 44 15.43 -3.82 7.37
C CYS A 44 15.53 -5.35 7.32
N LEU A 45 16.32 -5.88 6.40
CA LEU A 45 16.54 -7.33 6.30
C LEU A 45 17.22 -7.87 7.56
N ALA A 46 18.27 -7.22 8.06
CA ALA A 46 18.96 -7.61 9.28
C ALA A 46 18.02 -7.62 10.49
N ARG A 47 17.18 -6.58 10.65
CA ARG A 47 16.18 -6.52 11.72
C ARG A 47 15.16 -7.66 11.62
N ASN A 48 14.65 -7.91 10.41
CA ASN A 48 13.69 -8.99 10.18
C ASN A 48 14.30 -10.36 10.42
N LEU A 49 15.57 -10.57 10.05
CA LEU A 49 16.29 -11.82 10.31
C LEU A 49 16.43 -12.10 11.81
N VAL A 50 16.79 -11.09 12.62
CA VAL A 50 16.85 -11.23 14.09
C VAL A 50 15.48 -11.61 14.64
N GLN A 51 14.43 -10.89 14.24
CA GLN A 51 13.07 -11.13 14.72
C GLN A 51 12.57 -12.55 14.36
N GLU A 52 12.79 -12.99 13.13
CA GLU A 52 12.41 -14.34 12.70
C GLU A 52 13.25 -15.41 13.40
N ARG A 53 14.53 -15.16 13.66
CA ARG A 53 15.38 -16.09 14.42
C ARG A 53 14.86 -16.27 15.84
N GLU A 54 14.56 -15.18 16.55
CA GLU A 54 13.97 -15.23 17.89
C GLU A 54 12.63 -15.99 17.89
N SER A 55 11.79 -15.77 16.87
CA SER A 55 10.54 -16.53 16.71
C SER A 55 10.81 -18.04 16.51
N ASN A 56 11.78 -18.40 15.67
CA ASN A 56 12.16 -19.80 15.46
C ASN A 56 12.72 -20.44 16.74
N GLU A 57 13.52 -19.71 17.53
CA GLU A 57 14.04 -20.19 18.82
C GLU A 57 12.91 -20.47 19.81
N LEU A 58 11.90 -19.60 19.88
CA LEU A 58 10.70 -19.82 20.70
C LEU A 58 9.89 -21.02 20.21
N GLU A 59 9.76 -21.22 18.90
CA GLU A 59 9.08 -22.39 18.32
C GLU A 59 9.82 -23.70 18.66
N VAL A 60 11.16 -23.70 18.67
CA VAL A 60 11.96 -24.85 19.10
C VAL A 60 11.78 -25.11 20.60
N GLN A 61 11.80 -24.07 21.44
CA GLN A 61 11.56 -24.21 22.88
C GLN A 61 10.16 -24.78 23.19
N ARG A 62 9.17 -24.44 22.37
CA ARG A 62 7.80 -24.97 22.46
C ARG A 62 7.64 -26.38 21.87
N GLY A 63 8.68 -26.95 21.26
CA GLY A 63 8.62 -28.23 20.57
C GLY A 63 7.82 -28.21 19.27
N GLN A 64 7.53 -27.03 18.73
CA GLN A 64 6.86 -26.87 17.42
C GLN A 64 7.84 -27.08 16.26
N ARG A 65 9.13 -26.87 16.50
CA ARG A 65 10.22 -27.18 15.56
C ARG A 65 11.32 -27.98 16.23
N VAL A 66 12.03 -28.77 15.41
CA VAL A 66 13.16 -29.60 15.86
C VAL A 66 14.45 -28.77 15.95
N THR A 67 14.68 -27.86 15.00
CA THR A 67 15.90 -27.03 14.93
C THR A 67 15.58 -25.60 14.51
N VAL A 68 16.43 -24.67 14.93
CA VAL A 68 16.40 -23.27 14.46
C VAL A 68 16.88 -23.26 13.01
N ARG A 69 16.16 -22.53 12.15
CA ARG A 69 16.50 -22.40 10.73
C ARG A 69 17.75 -21.53 10.56
N ASP A 70 18.52 -21.81 9.51
CA ASP A 70 19.66 -20.98 9.14
C ASP A 70 19.22 -19.65 8.50
N ASP A 71 20.10 -18.66 8.54
CA ASP A 71 19.80 -17.31 8.04
C ASP A 71 19.48 -17.28 6.54
N GLN A 72 20.07 -18.18 5.74
CA GLN A 72 19.79 -18.20 4.29
C GLN A 72 18.36 -18.71 4.03
N SER A 73 17.93 -19.73 4.77
CA SER A 73 16.56 -20.25 4.71
C SER A 73 15.54 -19.22 5.20
N ILE A 74 15.80 -18.53 6.32
CA ILE A 74 14.92 -17.47 6.83
C ILE A 74 14.84 -16.32 5.82
N LYS A 75 15.99 -15.90 5.28
CA LYS A 75 16.06 -14.86 4.24
C LYS A 75 15.23 -15.25 3.02
N ALA A 76 15.41 -16.46 2.47
CA ALA A 76 14.65 -16.91 1.30
C ALA A 76 13.13 -16.91 1.55
N GLU A 77 12.69 -17.31 2.74
CA GLU A 77 11.27 -17.26 3.11
C GLU A 77 10.76 -15.82 3.21
N LEU A 78 11.52 -14.91 3.84
CA LEU A 78 11.14 -13.49 3.93
C LEU A 78 10.88 -12.89 2.55
N PHE A 79 11.80 -13.12 1.61
CA PHE A 79 11.64 -12.68 0.23
C PHE A 79 10.39 -13.28 -0.42
N THR A 80 10.12 -14.58 -0.22
CA THR A 80 8.96 -15.27 -0.80
C THR A 80 7.63 -14.80 -0.20
N ARG A 81 7.58 -14.63 1.12
CA ARG A 81 6.38 -14.20 1.86
C ARG A 81 5.94 -12.81 1.46
N ASP A 82 6.90 -11.90 1.28
CA ASP A 82 6.58 -10.53 0.90
C ASP A 82 6.21 -10.43 -0.60
N MET A 83 6.77 -11.29 -1.48
CA MET A 83 6.24 -11.44 -2.85
C MET A 83 4.74 -11.78 -2.85
N GLN A 84 4.33 -12.69 -1.97
CA GLN A 84 2.94 -13.13 -1.89
C GLN A 84 2.04 -12.06 -1.29
N ARG A 85 2.50 -11.33 -0.26
CA ARG A 85 1.74 -10.23 0.35
C ARG A 85 1.53 -9.06 -0.61
N GLU A 86 2.58 -8.68 -1.34
CA GLU A 86 2.47 -7.61 -2.33
C GLU A 86 1.68 -8.05 -3.55
N GLY A 87 1.75 -9.33 -3.94
CA GLY A 87 0.92 -9.91 -4.99
C GLY A 87 -0.59 -9.69 -4.80
N TYR A 88 -1.06 -9.57 -3.55
CA TYR A 88 -2.46 -9.27 -3.22
C TYR A 88 -2.80 -7.77 -3.16
N ARG A 89 -1.80 -6.87 -3.20
CA ARG A 89 -2.03 -5.42 -3.15
C ARG A 89 -1.92 -4.72 -4.50
N TYR A 90 -1.61 -5.45 -5.57
CA TYR A 90 -1.66 -4.86 -6.90
C TYR A 90 -3.09 -4.69 -7.37
N ARG A 91 -3.43 -3.41 -7.63
CA ARG A 91 -4.53 -3.01 -8.50
C ARG A 91 -4.50 -3.89 -9.74
N THR A 92 -5.44 -4.82 -9.86
CA THR A 92 -5.63 -5.57 -11.10
C THR A 92 -5.72 -4.57 -12.26
N PRO A 93 -5.24 -4.88 -13.47
CA PRO A 93 -5.40 -3.99 -14.63
C PRO A 93 -6.86 -3.54 -14.82
N GLU A 94 -7.83 -4.32 -14.32
CA GLU A 94 -9.25 -3.98 -14.24
C GLU A 94 -9.55 -2.84 -13.26
N THR A 95 -8.94 -2.78 -12.08
CA THR A 95 -9.11 -1.63 -11.16
C THR A 95 -8.51 -0.35 -11.75
N LYS A 96 -7.38 -0.41 -12.46
CA LYS A 96 -6.82 0.74 -13.21
C LYS A 96 -7.74 1.15 -14.36
N SER A 97 -8.36 0.19 -15.04
CA SER A 97 -9.34 0.44 -16.10
C SER A 97 -10.65 1.03 -15.57
N ARG A 98 -11.13 0.58 -14.40
CA ARG A 98 -12.30 1.14 -13.71
C ARG A 98 -12.06 2.58 -13.28
N LEU A 99 -10.89 2.87 -12.69
CA LEU A 99 -10.52 4.23 -12.30
C LEU A 99 -10.42 5.16 -13.52
N ARG A 100 -9.82 4.71 -14.63
CA ARG A 100 -9.79 5.48 -15.88
C ARG A 100 -11.18 5.77 -16.44
N ARG A 101 -12.14 4.84 -16.30
CA ARG A 101 -13.52 5.05 -16.79
C ARG A 101 -14.28 6.11 -15.99
N HIS A 102 -13.98 6.27 -14.70
CA HIS A 102 -14.69 7.24 -13.84
C HIS A 102 -14.01 8.60 -13.75
N PHE A 103 -12.68 8.68 -13.90
CA PHE A 103 -11.92 9.92 -13.68
C PHE A 103 -11.17 10.43 -14.92
N GLY A 104 -11.16 9.66 -16.03
CA GLY A 104 -10.33 9.95 -17.20
C GLY A 104 -11.09 10.21 -18.49
N GLN A 105 -12.41 10.41 -18.47
CA GLN A 105 -13.07 11.04 -19.60
C GLN A 105 -12.95 12.55 -19.42
N PRO A 106 -12.06 13.25 -20.16
CA PRO A 106 -12.16 14.70 -20.25
C PRO A 106 -13.60 15.00 -20.67
N ALA A 107 -14.27 15.84 -19.90
CA ALA A 107 -15.59 16.31 -20.24
C ALA A 107 -15.46 17.06 -21.57
N GLU A 108 -15.70 16.37 -22.68
CA GLU A 108 -15.81 17.03 -23.97
C GLU A 108 -16.98 18.01 -23.88
N ALA A 109 -16.61 19.29 -23.74
CA ALA A 109 -17.27 20.45 -24.29
C ALA A 109 -18.80 20.37 -24.37
N SER A 110 -19.46 20.36 -23.22
CA SER A 110 -20.78 20.98 -23.13
C SER A 110 -20.57 22.42 -22.69
N GLY A 111 -20.45 23.31 -23.67
CA GLY A 111 -20.25 24.73 -23.44
C GLY A 111 -21.38 25.34 -22.63
N ALA A 112 -21.02 26.16 -21.64
CA ALA A 112 -21.82 27.28 -21.20
C ALA A 112 -20.99 28.20 -20.28
N GLN A 113 -20.60 29.33 -20.86
CA GLN A 113 -20.96 30.65 -20.34
C GLN A 113 -20.40 31.04 -18.97
N GLU A 114 -19.19 31.58 -19.04
CA GLU A 114 -18.68 32.78 -18.35
C GLU A 114 -19.65 33.45 -17.34
N ARG A 115 -19.31 33.35 -16.04
CA ARG A 115 -19.70 34.33 -15.04
C ARG A 115 -18.52 34.73 -14.18
N VAL A 116 -18.38 36.04 -14.12
CA VAL A 116 -17.33 36.87 -13.55
C VAL A 116 -17.33 36.86 -12.02
N ALA A 117 -16.11 36.68 -11.48
CA ALA A 117 -15.47 37.18 -10.26
C ALA A 117 -16.27 37.33 -8.94
N SER A 118 -15.62 36.92 -7.84
CA SER A 118 -15.21 37.87 -6.79
C SER A 118 -14.22 37.22 -5.82
N GLU A 119 -13.24 38.03 -5.44
CA GLU A 119 -12.10 37.77 -4.58
C GLU A 119 -12.48 37.55 -3.11
N GLU A 120 -11.58 36.91 -2.37
CA GLU A 120 -10.84 37.50 -1.24
C GLU A 120 -10.82 36.65 0.05
N SER A 121 -9.64 36.68 0.67
CA SER A 121 -9.34 36.62 2.11
C SER A 121 -8.53 35.43 2.59
N ALA A 122 -7.27 35.77 2.85
CA ALA A 122 -6.28 35.08 3.64
C ALA A 122 -6.72 34.89 5.11
N SER A 123 -6.24 33.81 5.71
CA SER A 123 -5.90 33.78 7.13
C SER A 123 -4.80 32.75 7.36
N GLU A 124 -3.66 33.26 7.80
CA GLU A 124 -2.56 32.52 8.41
C GLU A 124 -3.00 32.11 9.82
N ASP A 125 -2.80 30.85 10.20
CA ASP A 125 -2.76 30.51 11.63
C ASP A 125 -1.69 29.45 11.90
N ASP A 126 -0.86 29.86 12.86
CA ASP A 126 0.38 29.29 13.37
C ASP A 126 0.02 28.20 14.40
N MET A 127 0.55 26.98 14.26
CA MET A 127 0.39 25.98 15.31
C MET A 127 1.60 25.06 15.44
N GLU A 128 2.22 25.18 16.61
CA GLU A 128 3.51 24.61 17.00
C GLU A 128 3.56 23.09 16.99
N THR A 129 4.76 22.60 16.64
CA THR A 129 5.14 21.19 16.53
C THR A 129 5.60 20.65 17.88
N GLU A 130 4.80 19.81 18.54
CA GLU A 130 5.27 19.01 19.69
C GLU A 130 5.49 17.54 19.31
N THR A 131 6.76 17.13 19.43
CA THR A 131 7.24 15.74 19.42
C THR A 131 6.81 14.95 20.65
N PRO A 132 6.18 13.77 20.51
CA PRO A 132 6.15 12.79 21.58
C PRO A 132 7.00 11.56 21.27
N SER A 133 7.85 11.29 22.26
CA SER A 133 8.72 10.14 22.44
C SER A 133 8.04 8.79 22.14
N SER A 134 8.77 7.96 21.40
CA SER A 134 8.43 6.60 21.02
C SER A 134 8.73 5.61 22.15
N GLU A 135 7.73 5.30 22.96
CA GLU A 135 7.71 4.07 23.76
C GLU A 135 6.67 3.11 23.19
N VAL A 136 7.12 1.89 22.87
CA VAL A 136 6.35 0.86 22.17
C VAL A 136 5.79 -0.12 23.20
N PRO A 137 4.46 -0.30 23.34
CA PRO A 137 3.92 -1.46 24.04
C PRO A 137 3.23 -2.42 23.07
N THR A 138 3.88 -3.58 22.94
CA THR A 138 3.30 -4.90 23.22
C THR A 138 2.14 -5.40 22.34
N VAL A 139 2.54 -6.17 21.32
CA VAL A 139 2.03 -7.51 20.96
C VAL A 139 0.56 -7.77 21.27
N LEU A 140 -0.30 -7.56 20.27
CA LEU A 140 -1.62 -8.20 20.23
C LEU A 140 -1.45 -9.69 19.97
N SER A 141 -1.96 -10.47 20.92
CA SER A 141 -2.08 -11.94 20.95
C SER A 141 -2.43 -12.55 19.59
N GLY A 142 -1.73 -13.63 19.23
CA GLY A 142 -1.84 -14.37 17.97
C GLY A 142 -3.19 -15.07 17.73
N GLU A 143 -4.09 -15.08 18.71
CA GLU A 143 -5.39 -15.77 18.58
C GLU A 143 -6.35 -15.07 17.61
N PHE A 144 -6.21 -13.75 17.41
CA PHE A 144 -7.12 -13.01 16.51
C PHE A 144 -6.78 -13.21 15.02
N ARG A 145 -5.57 -13.71 14.70
CA ARG A 145 -5.12 -13.89 13.31
C ARG A 145 -5.58 -15.21 12.68
N ASP A 146 -5.82 -16.24 13.48
CA ASP A 146 -6.24 -17.55 12.95
C ASP A 146 -7.73 -17.60 12.57
N ALA A 147 -8.57 -16.72 13.14
CA ALA A 147 -9.99 -16.65 12.81
C ALA A 147 -10.27 -16.25 11.34
N PHE A 148 -9.34 -15.56 10.67
CA PHE A 148 -9.51 -15.08 9.29
C PHE A 148 -8.94 -16.01 8.22
N ARG A 149 -8.24 -17.09 8.59
CA ARG A 149 -7.62 -18.02 7.62
C ARG A 149 -8.56 -19.11 7.10
N HIS A 150 -9.79 -19.18 7.60
CA HIS A 150 -10.75 -20.23 7.24
C HIS A 150 -12.04 -19.69 6.63
N LEU A 151 -12.04 -18.44 6.16
CA LEU A 151 -13.06 -17.99 5.24
C LEU A 151 -12.71 -18.59 3.86
N PRO A 152 -13.50 -19.54 3.32
CA PRO A 152 -13.33 -19.96 1.94
C PRO A 152 -13.46 -18.72 1.04
N ASP A 153 -12.64 -18.64 0.00
CA ASP A 153 -12.80 -17.67 -1.07
C ASP A 153 -14.16 -17.96 -1.73
N ASP A 154 -15.19 -17.26 -1.28
CA ASP A 154 -16.52 -17.29 -1.87
C ASP A 154 -16.41 -16.69 -3.28
N GLU A 155 -16.22 -17.55 -4.27
CA GLU A 155 -16.45 -17.22 -5.68
C GLU A 155 -17.87 -16.67 -5.83
N ASP A 156 -17.99 -15.45 -6.36
CA ASP A 156 -19.22 -14.73 -6.67
C ASP A 156 -20.31 -15.67 -7.21
N THR A 157 -21.17 -16.15 -6.31
CA THR A 157 -22.34 -16.95 -6.64
C THR A 157 -23.56 -16.10 -6.37
N ASP A 158 -23.89 -15.24 -7.32
CA ASP A 158 -25.12 -14.43 -7.38
C ASP A 158 -26.38 -15.29 -7.62
N LEU A 159 -26.48 -16.48 -7.00
CA LEU A 159 -27.55 -17.44 -7.24
C LEU A 159 -28.18 -17.95 -5.93
N GLN A 160 -29.29 -17.26 -5.63
CA GLN A 160 -30.49 -17.71 -4.91
C GLN A 160 -30.61 -17.50 -3.39
N PRO A 161 -31.78 -17.03 -2.92
CA PRO A 161 -32.02 -16.79 -1.49
C PRO A 161 -32.13 -18.09 -0.69
N ALA A 162 -31.16 -18.29 0.20
CA ALA A 162 -31.36 -18.64 1.62
C ALA A 162 -32.14 -19.92 2.04
N GLU A 163 -32.31 -20.96 1.22
CA GLU A 163 -32.98 -22.20 1.69
C GLU A 163 -32.06 -23.42 1.93
N ILE A 164 -30.78 -23.38 1.55
CA ILE A 164 -29.93 -24.61 1.54
C ILE A 164 -29.15 -24.87 2.85
N TYR A 165 -29.03 -23.90 3.77
CA TYR A 165 -28.19 -24.05 4.98
C TYR A 165 -28.95 -24.49 6.26
N ALA A 166 -30.10 -25.15 6.15
CA ALA A 166 -30.85 -25.61 7.32
C ALA A 166 -30.41 -26.98 7.88
N GLY A 167 -29.51 -27.72 7.22
CA GLY A 167 -29.38 -29.17 7.43
C GLY A 167 -28.16 -29.71 8.20
N ALA A 168 -27.06 -28.99 8.38
CA ALA A 168 -25.78 -29.66 8.69
C ALA A 168 -24.85 -29.02 9.74
N MET A 169 -25.33 -28.09 10.56
CA MET A 169 -24.56 -27.65 11.73
C MET A 169 -25.30 -28.05 13.02
N PRO A 170 -24.70 -28.86 13.91
CA PRO A 170 -25.29 -29.16 15.21
C PRO A 170 -25.51 -27.84 15.93
N SER A 171 -26.79 -27.55 16.19
CA SER A 171 -27.27 -26.30 16.77
C SER A 171 -26.92 -26.22 18.25
N SER A 172 -25.62 -26.18 18.56
CA SER A 172 -25.13 -25.61 19.80
C SER A 172 -25.22 -24.09 19.62
N ARG A 173 -26.44 -23.54 19.63
CA ARG A 173 -26.69 -22.09 19.70
C ARG A 173 -26.22 -21.60 21.06
N ILE A 174 -24.92 -21.51 21.25
CA ILE A 174 -24.34 -20.69 22.30
C ILE A 174 -24.54 -19.26 21.82
N SER A 175 -25.66 -18.66 22.23
CA SER A 175 -25.94 -17.27 21.96
C SER A 175 -25.00 -16.43 22.82
N TYR A 176 -23.85 -16.06 22.25
CA TYR A 176 -22.91 -15.16 22.91
C TYR A 176 -23.48 -13.74 22.85
N HIS A 177 -24.33 -13.40 23.81
CA HIS A 177 -24.72 -12.02 24.06
C HIS A 177 -23.68 -11.37 24.97
N VAL A 178 -22.58 -10.90 24.38
CA VAL A 178 -21.65 -10.01 25.08
C VAL A 178 -22.08 -8.58 24.78
N PRO A 179 -22.46 -7.77 25.78
CA PRO A 179 -22.84 -6.39 25.54
C PRO A 179 -21.60 -5.61 25.08
N ILE A 180 -21.79 -4.66 24.16
CA ILE A 180 -20.70 -3.89 23.52
C ILE A 180 -19.78 -3.23 24.56
N ARG A 181 -20.33 -2.77 25.69
CA ARG A 181 -19.56 -2.17 26.80
C ARG A 181 -18.53 -3.11 27.44
N ASP A 182 -18.69 -4.42 27.29
CA ASP A 182 -17.76 -5.41 27.83
C ASP A 182 -16.69 -5.80 26.79
N LEU A 183 -16.92 -5.50 25.51
CA LEU A 183 -15.95 -5.71 24.42
C LEU A 183 -14.95 -4.55 24.31
N PHE A 184 -15.33 -3.36 24.76
CA PHE A 184 -14.54 -2.15 24.60
C PHE A 184 -14.37 -1.43 25.95
N ASP A 185 -13.12 -1.19 26.33
CA ASP A 185 -12.81 -0.29 27.43
C ASP A 185 -12.90 1.17 26.94
N PHE A 186 -14.09 1.77 27.09
CA PHE A 186 -14.35 3.16 26.72
C PHE A 186 -13.60 4.18 27.59
N ASN A 187 -13.05 3.78 28.74
CA ASN A 187 -12.20 4.65 29.55
C ASN A 187 -10.75 4.67 29.05
N SER A 188 -10.35 3.69 28.23
CA SER A 188 -9.03 3.66 27.62
C SER A 188 -8.93 4.72 26.51
N THR A 189 -8.00 5.66 26.61
CA THR A 189 -7.73 6.63 25.53
C THR A 189 -6.81 6.05 24.44
N SER A 190 -6.41 4.78 24.55
CA SER A 190 -5.46 4.15 23.64
C SER A 190 -6.00 4.03 22.21
N TRP A 191 -7.29 3.70 22.05
CA TRP A 191 -7.95 3.61 20.75
C TRP A 191 -8.07 4.99 20.10
N ILE A 192 -8.35 6.04 20.88
CA ILE A 192 -8.37 7.43 20.39
C ILE A 192 -7.00 7.81 19.84
N ARG A 193 -5.92 7.58 20.60
CA ARG A 193 -4.55 7.88 20.13
C ARG A 193 -4.20 7.12 18.85
N ARG A 194 -4.60 5.84 18.77
CA ARG A 194 -4.37 5.01 17.58
C ARG A 194 -5.15 5.56 16.38
N ILE A 195 -6.43 5.89 16.53
CA ILE A 195 -7.27 6.42 15.45
C ILE A 195 -6.81 7.82 15.04
N SER A 196 -6.48 8.72 15.97
CA SER A 196 -5.94 10.05 15.64
C SER A 196 -4.70 9.96 14.77
N LYS A 197 -3.78 9.04 15.07
CA LYS A 197 -2.58 8.84 14.26
C LYS A 197 -2.92 8.36 12.84
N TYR A 198 -3.90 7.48 12.68
CA TYR A 198 -4.30 7.02 11.35
C TYR A 198 -5.11 8.07 10.59
N ALA A 199 -5.92 8.86 11.29
CA ALA A 199 -6.69 9.95 10.69
C ALA A 199 -5.75 11.04 10.17
N SER A 200 -4.73 11.44 10.94
CA SER A 200 -3.73 12.43 10.49
C SER A 200 -2.94 11.90 9.29
N GLN A 201 -2.45 10.65 9.35
CA GLN A 201 -1.73 10.03 8.23
C GLN A 201 -2.58 9.87 6.97
N GLY A 202 -3.89 9.67 7.12
CA GLY A 202 -4.83 9.62 6.01
C GLY A 202 -4.96 10.98 5.33
N LEU A 203 -5.14 12.03 6.13
CA LEU A 203 -5.25 13.41 5.66
C LEU A 203 -3.94 13.89 4.99
N ASP A 204 -2.78 13.65 5.60
CA ASP A 204 -1.49 14.05 5.04
C ASP A 204 -1.25 13.42 3.66
N ARG A 205 -1.60 12.14 3.50
CA ARG A 205 -1.51 11.44 2.20
C ARG A 205 -2.52 11.95 1.18
N GLU A 206 -3.69 12.36 1.63
CA GLU A 206 -4.70 12.94 0.74
C GLU A 206 -4.25 14.32 0.26
N LEU A 207 -3.69 15.14 1.14
CA LEU A 207 -3.10 16.44 0.79
C LEU A 207 -1.91 16.29 -0.18
N GLU A 208 -1.00 15.35 0.08
CA GLU A 208 0.11 15.02 -0.84
C GLU A 208 -0.41 14.60 -2.23
N LEU A 209 -1.56 13.91 -2.29
CA LEU A 209 -2.20 13.54 -3.55
C LEU A 209 -2.77 14.76 -4.29
N TYR A 210 -3.37 15.71 -3.59
CA TYR A 210 -3.87 16.95 -4.21
C TYR A 210 -2.72 17.83 -4.72
N GLU A 211 -1.64 17.96 -3.95
CA GLU A 211 -0.43 18.67 -4.41
C GLU A 211 0.10 18.06 -5.71
N LEU A 212 0.17 16.72 -5.80
CA LEU A 212 0.62 16.03 -7.01
C LEU A 212 -0.32 16.25 -8.21
N LEU A 213 -1.63 16.36 -7.96
CA LEU A 213 -2.62 16.61 -9.01
C LEU A 213 -2.59 18.07 -9.51
N ASP A 214 -2.31 19.03 -8.62
CA ASP A 214 -2.19 20.45 -8.98
C ASP A 214 -1.00 20.70 -9.92
N PHE A 215 0.09 19.92 -9.81
CA PHE A 215 1.26 20.03 -10.70
C PHE A 215 1.00 19.57 -12.15
N ASP A 216 -0.01 18.74 -12.41
CA ASP A 216 -0.36 18.29 -13.77
C ASP A 216 -1.45 19.19 -14.42
N ALA A 217 -1.98 20.18 -13.69
CA ALA A 217 -3.06 21.06 -14.15
C ALA A 217 -2.59 22.44 -14.63
N GLU A 218 -1.29 22.75 -14.54
CA GLU A 218 -0.72 23.93 -15.21
C GLU A 218 -0.69 23.63 -16.72
N GLY A 219 -1.81 23.92 -17.38
CA GLY A 219 -1.94 23.77 -18.82
C GLY A 219 -0.84 24.55 -19.52
N ASP A 220 -0.09 23.87 -20.38
CA ASP A 220 0.69 24.51 -21.42
C ASP A 220 -0.30 25.24 -22.36
N ASP A 221 -0.79 26.39 -21.92
CA ASP A 221 -1.59 27.34 -22.70
C ASP A 221 -0.66 28.13 -23.63
N ASP A 222 0.18 27.47 -24.42
CA ASP A 222 1.06 28.15 -25.38
C ASP A 222 1.42 27.23 -26.56
N MET A 223 0.46 27.06 -27.47
CA MET A 223 0.78 26.85 -28.88
C MET A 223 -0.18 27.72 -29.70
N ASP A 224 0.23 28.96 -29.91
CA ASP A 224 -0.35 29.91 -30.86
C ASP A 224 -0.67 29.22 -32.20
N MET A 225 -1.92 28.80 -32.36
CA MET A 225 -2.43 28.15 -33.57
C MET A 225 -2.86 29.21 -34.60
N GLN A 226 -2.06 30.27 -34.73
CA GLN A 226 -2.44 31.48 -35.44
C GLN A 226 -1.31 31.96 -36.35
N ASP A 227 -0.87 31.12 -37.29
CA ASP A 227 0.00 31.60 -38.39
C ASP A 227 0.01 30.74 -39.68
N VAL A 228 -0.99 29.87 -39.92
CA VAL A 228 -1.03 29.03 -41.16
C VAL A 228 -2.02 29.54 -42.21
N ALA A 229 -2.64 30.70 -42.02
CA ALA A 229 -3.68 31.19 -42.93
C ALA A 229 -3.20 32.17 -44.02
N GLU A 230 -1.93 32.58 -44.08
CA GLU A 230 -1.48 33.59 -45.06
C GLU A 230 -0.87 33.05 -46.38
N ASP A 231 -0.58 31.74 -46.49
CA ASP A 231 0.14 31.21 -47.67
C ASP A 231 -0.75 30.54 -48.75
N ILE A 232 -2.09 30.55 -48.60
CA ILE A 232 -3.00 29.93 -49.59
C ILE A 232 -3.53 30.93 -50.64
N LEU A 233 -3.30 32.23 -50.49
CA LEU A 233 -3.85 33.24 -51.42
C LEU A 233 -2.90 33.73 -52.53
N TYR A 234 -1.70 33.14 -52.68
CA TYR A 234 -0.71 33.54 -53.68
C TYR A 234 -0.23 32.41 -54.62
N ASN A 235 -1.14 31.55 -55.10
CA ASN A 235 -0.90 30.72 -56.29
C ASN A 235 -2.14 30.63 -57.19
#